data_AF-A0A5C7P8W2-F1
#
_entry.id   AF-A0A5C7P8W2-F1
#
_cell.length_a   1.000
_cell.length_b   1.000
_cell.length_c   1.000
_cell.angle_alpha   90.00
_cell.angle_beta   90.00
_cell.angle_gamma   90.00
#
_symmetry.space_group_name_H-M   'P 1'
#
loop_
_entity.id
_entity.type
_entity.pdbx_description
1 polymer ?
#
loop_
_entity_poly.entity_id
_entity_poly.type
_entity_poly.pdbx_seq_one_letter_code
_entity_poly.pdbx_strand_id
1 'polypeptide(L)'
;MQTKSQQAGSAGVSLKELQAQVAMLMEQNAALAAMVRERGERKLSMKVSEKGALCLYGLGRWPVTLYASQWERLLPMADEIKAFIAANADKLTRKEA
;
A
#
# COMPACT_ATOMS: atom_id res chain seq x y z
N MET A 1 -58.96 26.54 6.45
CA MET A 1 -57.63 27.08 6.06
C MET A 1 -56.58 26.26 6.80
N GLN A 2 -56.01 25.22 6.18
CA GLN A 2 -54.82 25.23 5.30
C GLN A 2 -53.47 25.48 6.02
N THR A 3 -52.60 24.44 5.93
CA THR A 3 -51.13 24.47 5.66
C THR A 3 -50.20 24.86 6.82
N LYS A 4 -49.02 24.27 7.07
CA LYS A 4 -48.06 23.39 6.34
C LYS A 4 -47.20 22.65 7.40
N SER A 5 -46.95 21.35 7.29
CA SER A 5 -45.80 20.71 6.63
C SER A 5 -44.42 21.12 7.18
N GLN A 6 -43.75 20.21 7.88
CA GLN A 6 -42.36 19.81 7.58
C GLN A 6 -41.97 18.56 8.39
N GLN A 7 -42.03 17.42 7.70
CA GLN A 7 -41.35 16.19 8.08
C GLN A 7 -39.99 16.26 7.37
N ALA A 8 -38.91 16.52 8.11
CA ALA A 8 -37.56 16.49 7.57
C ALA A 8 -37.16 15.03 7.34
N GLY A 9 -37.10 14.64 6.07
CA GLY A 9 -36.62 13.33 5.66
C GLY A 9 -35.16 13.14 6.03
N SER A 10 -34.89 12.27 6.99
CA SER A 10 -33.61 11.57 7.09
C SER A 10 -33.50 10.69 5.85
N ALA A 11 -32.55 11.00 4.97
CA ALA A 11 -32.19 10.15 3.84
C ALA A 11 -31.49 8.89 4.37
N GLY A 12 -32.28 7.99 4.95
CA GLY A 12 -31.83 6.67 5.37
C GLY A 12 -31.60 5.84 4.11
N VAL A 13 -30.33 5.66 3.75
CA VAL A 13 -29.93 4.69 2.72
C VAL A 13 -30.56 3.34 3.08
N SER A 14 -31.30 2.75 2.17
CA SER A 14 -32.00 1.51 2.47
C SER A 14 -30.98 0.38 2.68
N LEU A 15 -31.32 -0.56 3.57
CA LEU A 15 -30.47 -1.73 3.84
C LEU A 15 -30.10 -2.49 2.55
N LYS A 16 -31.02 -2.51 1.57
CA LYS A 16 -30.83 -3.16 0.28
C LYS A 16 -29.81 -2.43 -0.61
N GLU A 17 -29.82 -1.10 -0.61
CA GLU A 17 -28.82 -0.29 -1.33
C GLU A 17 -27.43 -0.44 -0.68
N LEU A 18 -27.36 -0.48 0.65
CA LEU A 18 -26.13 -0.75 1.39
C LEU A 18 -25.56 -2.14 1.05
N GLN A 19 -26.41 -3.18 1.03
CA GLN A 19 -25.99 -4.53 0.65
C GLN A 19 -25.48 -4.61 -0.79
N ALA A 20 -26.15 -3.94 -1.73
CA ALA A 20 -25.71 -3.87 -3.12
C ALA A 20 -24.37 -3.15 -3.26
N GLN A 21 -24.17 -2.06 -2.51
CA GLN A 21 -22.91 -1.32 -2.49
C GLN A 21 -21.77 -2.17 -1.90
N VAL A 22 -22.02 -2.91 -0.83
CA VAL A 22 -21.03 -3.81 -0.21
C VAL A 22 -20.64 -4.92 -1.19
N ALA A 23 -21.60 -5.53 -1.88
CA ALA A 23 -21.31 -6.56 -2.88
C ALA A 23 -20.43 -6.03 -4.02
N MET A 24 -20.77 -4.86 -4.57
CA MET A 24 -19.98 -4.19 -5.61
C MET A 24 -18.56 -3.86 -5.14
N LEU A 25 -18.42 -3.33 -3.92
CA LEU A 25 -17.11 -2.98 -3.37
C LEU A 25 -16.26 -4.22 -3.09
N MET A 26 -16.86 -5.35 -2.69
CA MET A 26 -16.15 -6.62 -2.54
C MET A 26 -15.66 -7.17 -3.88
N GLU A 27 -16.49 -7.10 -4.92
CA GLU A 27 -16.09 -7.51 -6.27
C GLU A 27 -14.95 -6.64 -6.82
N GLN A 28 -15.05 -5.32 -6.66
CA GLN A 28 -13.98 -4.38 -7.04
C GLN A 28 -12.70 -4.64 -6.25
N ASN A 29 -12.80 -4.91 -4.95
CA ASN A 29 -11.64 -5.26 -4.12
C ASN A 29 -11.00 -6.59 -4.56
N ALA A 30 -11.81 -7.60 -4.90
CA ALA A 30 -11.30 -8.87 -5.39
C ALA A 30 -10.57 -8.71 -6.74
N ALA A 31 -11.11 -7.92 -7.66
CA ALA A 31 -10.48 -7.61 -8.94
C ALA A 31 -9.16 -6.83 -8.75
N LEU A 32 -9.15 -5.83 -7.88
CA LEU A 32 -7.94 -5.07 -7.54
C LEU A 32 -6.88 -5.96 -6.88
N ALA A 33 -7.27 -6.84 -5.97
CA ALA A 33 -6.36 -7.80 -5.33
C ALA A 33 -5.76 -8.77 -6.34
N ALA A 34 -6.54 -9.27 -7.30
CA ALA A 34 -6.05 -10.11 -8.39
C ALA A 34 -5.04 -9.38 -9.28
N MET A 35 -5.33 -8.14 -9.67
CA MET A 35 -4.40 -7.31 -10.47
C MET A 35 -3.10 -6.99 -9.73
N VAL A 36 -3.15 -6.79 -8.41
CA VAL A 36 -1.95 -6.58 -7.58
C VAL A 36 -1.14 -7.87 -7.50
N ARG A 37 -1.79 -9.03 -7.34
CA ARG A 37 -1.14 -10.34 -7.26
C ARG A 37 -0.47 -10.75 -8.57
N GLU A 38 -1.06 -10.45 -9.73
CA GLU A 38 -0.44 -10.69 -11.04
C GLU A 38 0.80 -9.81 -11.29
N ARG A 39 0.93 -8.69 -10.56
CA ARG A 39 2.15 -7.85 -10.55
C ARG A 39 3.18 -8.32 -9.51
N GLY A 40 2.97 -9.49 -8.89
CA GLY A 40 3.59 -10.02 -7.68
C GLY A 40 5.10 -10.30 -7.72
N GLU A 41 5.79 -9.99 -8.82
CA GLU A 41 7.25 -9.95 -8.84
C GLU A 41 7.69 -8.62 -9.45
N ARG A 42 7.53 -7.53 -8.69
CA ARG A 42 8.18 -6.27 -9.07
C ARG A 42 9.69 -6.49 -8.98
N LYS A 43 10.31 -6.86 -10.11
CA LYS A 43 11.77 -6.89 -10.27
C LYS A 43 12.34 -5.59 -9.68
N LEU A 44 13.35 -5.73 -8.82
CA LEU A 44 14.05 -4.59 -8.25
C LEU A 44 14.51 -3.70 -9.40
N SER A 45 13.97 -2.49 -9.47
CA SER A 45 14.31 -1.54 -10.53
C SER A 45 14.92 -0.31 -9.90
N MET A 46 16.04 0.13 -10.46
CA MET A 46 16.78 1.29 -10.00
C MET A 46 16.58 2.43 -10.99
N LYS A 47 16.27 3.63 -10.49
CA LYS A 47 16.16 4.84 -11.31
C LYS A 47 16.92 5.99 -10.64
N VAL A 48 17.64 6.77 -11.43
CA VAL A 48 18.20 8.05 -10.96
C VAL A 48 17.13 9.13 -11.14
N SER A 49 16.84 9.88 -10.08
CA SER A 49 15.91 11.01 -10.12
C SER A 49 16.51 12.21 -10.84
N GLU A 50 15.66 13.16 -11.27
CA GLU A 50 16.10 14.45 -11.83
C GLU A 50 16.96 15.27 -10.86
N LYS A 51 16.88 14.97 -9.55
CA LYS A 51 17.69 15.57 -8.50
C LYS A 51 19.00 14.81 -8.21
N GLY A 52 19.33 13.77 -8.99
CA GLY A 52 20.58 13.02 -8.91
C GLY A 52 20.64 11.90 -7.86
N ALA A 53 19.53 11.58 -7.19
CA ALA A 53 19.49 10.51 -6.20
C ALA A 53 19.11 9.15 -6.81
N LEU A 54 19.65 8.06 -6.27
CA LEU A 54 19.39 6.69 -6.69
C LEU A 54 18.20 6.12 -5.93
N CYS A 55 17.13 5.82 -6.67
CA CYS A 55 15.88 5.29 -6.16
C CYS A 55 15.78 3.79 -6.43
N LEU A 56 15.46 3.01 -5.39
CA LEU A 56 15.21 1.58 -5.51
C LEU A 56 13.70 1.29 -5.36
N TYR A 57 13.11 0.73 -6.41
CA TYR A 57 11.70 0.34 -6.45
C TYR A 57 11.58 -1.18 -6.35
N GLY A 58 10.41 -1.67 -5.91
CA GLY A 58 10.12 -3.11 -5.80
C GLY A 58 10.27 -3.69 -4.39
N LEU A 59 10.73 -2.91 -3.40
CA LEU A 59 10.84 -3.29 -1.98
C LEU A 59 9.65 -2.80 -1.10
N GLY A 60 8.44 -2.72 -1.66
CA GLY A 60 7.21 -2.35 -0.94
C GLY A 60 6.65 -0.96 -1.28
N ARG A 61 6.09 -0.24 -0.29
CA ARG A 61 5.53 1.12 -0.47
C ARG A 61 6.65 2.15 -0.56
N TRP A 62 6.51 3.05 -1.53
CA TRP A 62 7.37 4.21 -1.84
C TRP A 62 8.87 3.90 -2.04
N PRO A 63 9.50 4.42 -3.11
CA PRO A 63 10.93 4.22 -3.31
C PRO A 63 11.72 4.91 -2.21
N VAL A 64 12.70 4.20 -1.65
CA VAL A 64 13.71 4.83 -0.80
C VAL A 64 14.72 5.52 -1.72
N THR A 65 14.88 6.83 -1.52
CA THR A 65 15.76 7.68 -2.32
C THR A 65 16.96 8.08 -1.47
N LEU A 66 18.16 7.64 -1.85
CA LEU A 66 19.40 7.98 -1.15
C LEU A 66 20.40 8.59 -2.14
N TYR A 67 21.24 9.48 -1.64
CA TYR A 67 22.42 9.98 -2.35
C TYR A 67 23.52 8.91 -2.37
N ALA A 68 24.43 8.98 -3.35
CA ALA A 68 25.53 8.00 -3.51
C ALA A 68 26.37 7.83 -2.23
N SER A 69 26.74 8.92 -1.56
CA SER A 69 27.51 8.89 -0.30
C SER A 69 26.76 8.20 0.85
N GLN A 70 25.43 8.19 0.82
CA GLN A 70 24.61 7.47 1.79
C GLN A 70 24.58 5.97 1.46
N TRP A 71 24.53 5.60 0.18
CA TRP A 71 24.68 4.21 -0.27
C TRP A 71 26.05 3.63 0.10
N GLU A 72 27.12 4.38 -0.14
CA GLU A 72 28.49 3.96 0.22
C GLU A 72 28.65 3.69 1.71
N ARG A 73 27.90 4.40 2.56
CA ARG A 73 27.86 4.15 4.00
C ARG A 73 26.96 2.97 4.40
N LEU A 74 25.87 2.75 3.66
CA LEU A 74 24.88 1.71 3.97
C LEU A 74 25.31 0.32 3.48
N LEU A 75 25.86 0.22 2.26
CA LEU A 75 26.18 -1.05 1.61
C LEU A 75 27.15 -1.93 2.41
N PRO A 76 28.20 -1.40 3.09
CA PRO A 76 29.06 -2.22 3.95
C PRO A 76 28.32 -2.88 5.11
N MET A 77 27.19 -2.30 5.56
CA MET A 77 26.37 -2.84 6.65
C MET A 77 25.43 -3.96 6.17
N ALA A 78 25.42 -4.30 4.87
CA ALA A 78 24.44 -5.23 4.31
C ALA A 78 24.44 -6.60 5.02
N ASP A 79 25.61 -7.16 5.33
CA ASP A 79 25.69 -8.46 5.98
C ASP A 79 25.31 -8.42 7.46
N GLU A 80 25.63 -7.32 8.14
CA GLU A 80 25.18 -7.05 9.52
C GLU A 80 23.65 -6.94 9.57
N ILE A 81 23.04 -6.22 8.63
CA ILE A 81 21.58 -6.11 8.50
C ILE A 81 20.96 -7.49 8.30
N LYS A 82 21.53 -8.33 7.44
CA LYS A 82 21.04 -9.71 7.23
C LYS A 82 21.15 -10.54 8.51
N ALA A 83 22.29 -10.48 9.20
CA ALA A 83 22.51 -11.20 10.44
C ALA A 83 21.53 -10.76 11.54
N PHE A 84 21.30 -9.46 11.66
CA PHE A 84 20.35 -8.89 12.62
C PHE A 84 18.90 -9.35 12.35
N ILE A 85 18.48 -9.35 11.08
CA ILE A 85 17.16 -9.86 10.68
C ILE A 85 17.02 -11.35 11.03
N ALA A 86 18.07 -12.16 10.77
CA ALA A 86 18.05 -13.58 11.10
C ALA A 86 17.96 -13.82 12.61
N ALA A 87 18.76 -13.09 13.40
CA ALA A 87 18.79 -13.20 14.85
C ALA A 87 17.49 -12.77 15.55
N ASN A 88 16.68 -11.92 14.90
CA ASN A 88 15.43 -11.39 15.45
C ASN A 88 14.20 -11.85 14.65
N ALA A 89 14.32 -12.91 13.86
CA ALA A 89 13.28 -13.35 12.94
C ALA A 89 11.94 -13.66 13.63
N ASP A 90 11.98 -14.11 14.88
CA ASP A 90 10.84 -14.39 15.76
C ASP A 90 10.04 -13.13 16.15
N LYS A 91 10.72 -11.97 16.21
CA LYS A 91 10.12 -10.68 16.58
C LYS A 91 9.71 -9.86 15.37
N LEU A 92 10.22 -10.19 14.18
CA LEU A 92 9.98 -9.44 12.96
C LEU A 92 8.74 -9.97 12.23
N THR A 93 7.70 -9.13 12.16
CA THR A 93 6.54 -9.42 11.32
C THR A 93 6.93 -9.31 9.85
N ARG A 94 6.94 -10.44 9.14
CA ARG A 94 7.06 -10.46 7.69
C ARG A 94 5.70 -10.14 7.08
N LYS A 95 5.61 -9.02 6.38
CA LYS A 95 4.46 -8.71 5.54
C LYS A 95 4.83 -9.12 4.12
N GLU A 96 4.10 -10.09 3.57
CA GLU A 96 4.13 -10.31 2.13
C GLU A 96 3.49 -9.11 1.43
N ALA A 97 4.06 -8.72 0.30
CA ALA A 97 3.62 -7.59 -0.53
C ALA A 97 2.99 -8.11 -1.82
#